data_AF-L8WUI8-F1
#
_entry.id   AF-L8WUI8-F1
#
_cell.length_a   1.000
_cell.length_b   1.000
_cell.length_c   1.000
_cell.angle_alpha   90.00
_cell.angle_beta   90.00
_cell.angle_gamma   90.00
#
_symmetry.space_group_name_H-M   'P 1'
#
loop_
_entity.id
_entity.type
_entity.pdbx_description
1 polymer ?
#
loop_
_entity_poly.entity_id
_entity_poly.type
_entity_poly.pdbx_seq_one_letter_code
_entity_poly.pdbx_strand_id
1 'polypeptide(L)'
;MATTETPTRRGVRWAFDVANSPFGGAAEPSTPETSTSSLAYVNSQIIAHGFARAPLDLSELGREEQNRVVKCVLGMLSQRVVSMTDDMQRAEDLSARLRTISYEHERVSNMLRAAKNEVLQAEREAEAAKTKANALAKDITSAQTSHNRTAAQLAQTTSANAALRAASAADLRKREQDVARLKERWQKLAGEQAKLGTVGSGMVCSNWAVAVNEQYVGVRGEGEEAAEGAMRDAIEARERLAEVNDEFREVLVKLVNVVGDGLREKEVPNIKLPTPAALFTPPAIEDDAGPALNAYRTLRDLIQQLASAGSTHSPDKEIAAREAERAKAEKHRLEIREWEDKVEKVEREVARLKGELAASNDFCEKSRVLIQQMVNDKKALEKDVEDRDSYVRRCLSALLYAPNPQMSDRSEAATIAEQRQQLEDEAE
;
A
#
# COMPACT_ATOMS: atom_id res chain seq x y z
N MET A 1 -24.04 9.68 -21.89
CA MET A 1 -23.64 11.00 -22.40
C MET A 1 -24.89 11.85 -22.49
N ALA A 2 -25.16 12.65 -21.48
CA ALA A 2 -26.30 13.57 -21.44
C ALA A 2 -25.75 14.99 -21.53
N THR A 3 -26.04 15.68 -22.63
CA THR A 3 -25.65 17.07 -22.87
C THR A 3 -26.56 17.98 -22.05
N THR A 4 -26.01 18.56 -20.98
CA THR A 4 -26.68 19.60 -20.19
C THR A 4 -26.48 20.95 -20.88
N GLU A 5 -27.51 21.39 -21.60
CA GLU A 5 -27.60 22.75 -22.13
C GLU A 5 -27.83 23.75 -20.98
N THR A 6 -26.96 24.75 -20.88
CA THR A 6 -27.05 25.84 -19.90
C THR A 6 -28.07 26.89 -20.36
N PRO A 7 -28.93 27.41 -19.46
CA PRO A 7 -29.97 28.36 -19.83
C PRO A 7 -29.38 29.74 -20.15
N THR A 8 -29.68 30.24 -21.35
CA THR A 8 -29.37 31.61 -21.78
C THR A 8 -30.07 32.62 -20.86
N ARG A 9 -29.30 33.40 -20.10
CA ARG A 9 -29.80 34.50 -19.28
C ARG A 9 -30.36 35.61 -20.17
N ARG A 10 -31.68 35.85 -20.09
CA ARG A 10 -32.29 37.13 -20.52
C ARG A 10 -31.84 38.23 -19.55
N GLY A 11 -30.76 38.93 -19.90
CA GLY A 11 -30.47 40.23 -19.29
C GLY A 11 -31.46 41.26 -19.84
N VAL A 12 -32.33 41.77 -18.96
CA VAL A 12 -33.11 42.98 -19.26
C VAL A 12 -32.11 44.14 -19.28
N ARG A 13 -31.66 44.48 -20.48
CA ARG A 13 -30.72 45.56 -20.74
C ARG A 13 -31.51 46.87 -20.73
N TRP A 14 -31.49 47.59 -19.61
CA TRP A 14 -31.91 48.99 -19.55
C TRP A 14 -30.81 49.84 -20.20
N ALA A 15 -30.67 49.71 -21.53
CA ALA A 15 -29.85 50.63 -22.29
C ALA A 15 -30.61 51.96 -22.37
N PHE A 16 -30.27 52.89 -21.50
CA PHE A 16 -30.55 54.30 -21.70
C PHE A 16 -29.68 54.74 -22.88
N ASP A 17 -30.26 54.73 -24.08
CA ASP A 17 -29.62 55.11 -25.33
C ASP A 17 -29.47 56.65 -25.39
N VAL A 18 -28.59 57.20 -24.55
CA VAL A 18 -28.27 58.64 -24.51
C VAL A 18 -27.65 59.11 -25.83
N ALA A 19 -27.13 58.19 -26.64
CA ALA A 19 -26.56 58.47 -27.95
C ALA A 19 -27.60 58.75 -29.05
N ASN A 20 -28.89 58.47 -28.81
CA ASN A 20 -29.98 58.75 -29.76
C ASN A 20 -30.77 60.04 -29.43
N SER A 21 -30.23 60.91 -28.57
CA SER A 21 -30.77 62.25 -28.38
C SER A 21 -30.42 63.15 -29.57
N PRO A 22 -31.39 63.77 -30.28
CA PRO A 22 -31.16 64.59 -31.48
C PRO A 22 -30.52 65.96 -31.18
N PHE A 23 -29.88 66.15 -30.02
CA PHE A 23 -29.40 67.46 -29.56
C PHE A 23 -27.87 67.65 -29.58
N GLY A 24 -27.11 66.71 -30.16
CA GLY A 24 -25.66 66.84 -30.34
C GLY A 24 -25.21 67.73 -31.52
N GLY A 25 -26.14 68.44 -32.17
CA GLY A 25 -25.83 69.39 -33.24
C GLY A 25 -25.46 70.76 -32.66
N ALA A 26 -24.27 71.26 -33.00
CA ALA A 26 -23.81 72.61 -32.68
C ALA A 26 -24.87 73.67 -33.06
N ALA A 27 -25.36 74.40 -32.06
CA ALA A 27 -26.31 75.49 -32.26
C ALA A 27 -25.63 76.85 -32.08
N GLU A 28 -25.80 77.68 -33.11
CA GLU A 28 -25.50 79.11 -33.15
C GLU A 28 -26.23 79.90 -32.05
N PRO A 29 -25.70 81.05 -31.62
CA PRO A 29 -26.32 81.86 -30.58
C PRO A 29 -27.44 82.73 -31.17
N SER A 30 -28.70 82.38 -30.92
CA SER A 30 -29.83 83.30 -31.18
C SER A 30 -30.96 83.21 -30.14
N THR A 31 -31.28 84.40 -29.61
CA THR A 31 -32.56 84.94 -29.07
C THR A 31 -33.24 84.36 -27.80
N PRO A 32 -33.86 85.23 -26.97
CA PRO A 32 -34.35 84.90 -25.62
C PRO A 32 -35.82 84.44 -25.58
N GLU A 33 -36.15 83.36 -26.31
CA GLU A 33 -37.43 82.61 -26.14
C GLU A 33 -37.23 81.24 -25.46
N THR A 34 -36.12 81.09 -24.74
CA THR A 34 -35.58 79.82 -24.21
C THR A 34 -36.32 79.25 -22.98
N SER A 35 -37.48 79.82 -22.58
CA SER A 35 -38.16 79.44 -21.33
C SER A 35 -39.18 78.31 -21.48
N THR A 36 -39.73 78.05 -22.66
CA THR A 36 -40.73 76.98 -22.87
C THR A 36 -40.08 75.60 -23.09
N SER A 37 -38.89 75.55 -23.71
CA SER A 37 -38.16 74.32 -23.98
C SER A 37 -37.56 73.67 -22.72
N SER A 38 -37.16 74.48 -21.74
CA SER A 38 -36.61 74.00 -20.47
C SER A 38 -37.66 73.32 -19.59
N LEU A 39 -38.90 73.83 -19.58
CA LEU A 39 -39.99 73.27 -18.79
C LEU A 39 -40.51 71.95 -19.37
N ALA A 40 -40.61 71.85 -20.70
CA ALA A 40 -40.98 70.59 -21.36
C ALA A 40 -39.96 69.47 -21.08
N TYR A 41 -38.66 69.80 -21.07
CA TYR A 41 -37.59 68.88 -20.70
C TYR A 41 -37.66 68.47 -19.22
N VAL A 42 -37.88 69.42 -18.31
CA VAL A 42 -38.03 69.12 -16.89
C VAL A 42 -39.24 68.19 -16.65
N ASN A 43 -40.37 68.45 -17.32
CA ASN A 43 -41.55 67.61 -17.22
C ASN A 43 -41.33 66.18 -17.74
N SER A 44 -40.59 66.00 -18.85
CA SER A 44 -40.27 64.66 -19.33
C SER A 44 -39.34 63.91 -18.36
N GLN A 45 -38.38 64.60 -17.74
CA GLN A 45 -37.47 64.02 -16.75
C GLN A 45 -38.18 63.65 -15.44
N ILE A 46 -39.07 64.49 -14.94
CA ILE A 46 -39.87 64.20 -13.74
C ILE A 46 -40.74 62.97 -13.96
N ILE A 47 -41.40 62.86 -15.11
CA ILE A 47 -42.25 61.71 -15.44
C ILE A 47 -41.40 60.45 -15.65
N ALA A 48 -40.28 60.54 -16.38
CA ALA A 48 -39.39 59.40 -16.62
C ALA A 48 -38.78 58.83 -15.33
N HIS A 49 -38.43 59.69 -14.37
CA HIS A 49 -37.94 59.28 -13.06
C HIS A 49 -39.07 58.96 -12.05
N GLY A 50 -40.34 59.07 -12.47
CA GLY A 50 -41.51 58.69 -11.68
C GLY A 50 -41.81 59.64 -10.51
N PHE A 51 -41.36 60.89 -10.57
CA PHE A 51 -41.67 61.91 -9.57
C PHE A 51 -43.08 62.51 -9.74
N ALA A 52 -43.62 62.51 -10.96
CA ALA A 52 -45.00 62.92 -11.25
C ALA A 52 -45.60 62.04 -12.36
N ARG A 53 -46.92 61.91 -12.37
CA ARG A 53 -47.66 61.16 -13.41
C ARG A 53 -48.15 62.05 -14.56
N ALA A 54 -48.17 63.37 -14.35
CA ALA A 54 -48.66 64.38 -15.29
C ALA A 54 -47.66 65.55 -15.35
N PRO A 55 -47.59 66.28 -16.48
CA PRO A 55 -46.71 67.43 -16.62
C PRO A 55 -47.12 68.53 -15.62
N LEU A 56 -46.13 69.16 -14.99
CA LEU A 56 -46.37 70.31 -14.14
C LEU A 56 -46.69 71.51 -15.02
N ASP A 57 -47.84 72.12 -14.78
CA ASP A 57 -48.18 73.43 -15.35
C ASP A 57 -47.71 74.53 -14.39
N LEU A 58 -46.84 75.41 -14.88
CA LEU A 58 -46.29 76.54 -14.12
C LEU A 58 -46.66 77.88 -14.76
N SER A 59 -47.66 77.91 -15.65
CA SER A 59 -48.05 79.12 -16.39
C SER A 59 -48.56 80.26 -15.49
N GLU A 60 -49.03 79.95 -14.29
CA GLU A 60 -49.59 80.92 -13.33
C GLU A 60 -48.53 81.54 -12.40
N LEU A 61 -47.30 81.01 -12.37
CA LEU A 61 -46.23 81.51 -11.50
C LEU A 61 -45.41 82.63 -12.18
N GLY A 62 -44.93 83.57 -11.36
CA GLY A 62 -43.98 84.59 -11.82
C GLY A 62 -42.67 83.94 -12.31
N ARG A 63 -42.02 84.56 -13.31
CA ARG A 63 -40.80 84.02 -13.95
C ARG A 63 -39.68 83.67 -12.95
N GLU A 64 -39.51 84.45 -11.88
CA GLU A 64 -38.53 84.15 -10.84
C GLU A 64 -38.88 82.91 -10.02
N GLU A 65 -40.15 82.73 -9.68
CA GLU A 65 -40.64 81.59 -8.90
C GLU A 65 -40.59 80.31 -9.74
N GLN A 66 -40.96 80.38 -11.01
CA GLN A 66 -40.82 79.30 -11.97
C GLN A 66 -39.36 78.82 -12.07
N ASN A 67 -38.40 79.74 -12.16
CA ASN A 67 -36.97 79.41 -12.18
C ASN A 67 -36.49 78.77 -10.87
N ARG A 68 -37.01 79.19 -9.70
CA ARG A 68 -36.70 78.57 -8.41
C ARG A 68 -37.25 77.14 -8.33
N VAL A 69 -38.48 76.91 -8.77
CA VAL A 69 -39.09 75.58 -8.81
C VAL A 69 -38.32 74.66 -9.76
N VAL A 70 -38.01 75.11 -10.98
CA VAL A 70 -37.21 74.34 -11.95
C VAL A 70 -35.84 74.00 -11.36
N LYS A 71 -35.14 74.95 -10.73
CA LYS A 71 -33.84 74.70 -10.09
C LYS A 71 -33.94 73.71 -8.93
N CYS A 72 -35.01 73.78 -8.13
CA CYS A 72 -35.26 72.83 -7.05
C CYS A 72 -35.54 71.42 -7.58
N VAL A 73 -36.39 71.30 -8.61
CA VAL A 73 -36.72 70.00 -9.20
C VAL A 73 -35.54 69.39 -9.95
N LEU A 74 -34.76 70.18 -10.67
CA LEU A 74 -33.49 69.72 -11.27
C LEU A 74 -32.49 69.30 -10.19
N GLY A 75 -32.46 69.97 -9.04
CA GLY A 75 -31.66 69.57 -7.87
C GLY A 75 -32.11 68.23 -7.28
N MET A 76 -33.41 67.99 -7.15
CA MET A 76 -33.94 66.70 -6.69
C MET A 76 -33.71 65.58 -7.72
N LEU A 77 -33.85 65.89 -9.01
CA LEU A 77 -33.57 64.97 -10.10
C LEU A 77 -32.09 64.59 -10.13
N SER A 78 -31.18 65.55 -10.04
CA SER A 78 -29.74 65.26 -10.03
C SER A 78 -29.34 64.44 -8.81
N GLN A 79 -29.87 64.76 -7.62
CA GLN A 79 -29.66 63.96 -6.41
C GLN A 79 -30.16 62.53 -6.57
N ARG A 80 -31.35 62.33 -7.17
CA ARG A 80 -31.89 60.98 -7.40
C ARG A 80 -31.13 60.23 -8.48
N VAL A 81 -30.73 60.87 -9.58
CA VAL A 81 -29.94 60.23 -10.62
C VAL A 81 -28.59 59.78 -10.05
N VAL A 82 -27.92 60.63 -9.27
CA VAL A 82 -26.66 60.30 -8.60
C VAL A 82 -26.87 59.15 -7.60
N SER A 83 -27.83 59.27 -6.67
CA SER A 83 -28.10 58.23 -5.68
C SER A 83 -28.56 56.90 -6.29
N MET A 84 -29.38 56.94 -7.36
CA MET A 84 -29.82 55.73 -8.05
C MET A 84 -28.67 55.08 -8.82
N THR A 85 -27.75 55.87 -9.37
CA THR A 85 -26.55 55.34 -10.02
C THR A 85 -25.66 54.65 -8.98
N ASP A 86 -25.46 55.26 -7.81
CA ASP A 86 -24.71 54.67 -6.70
C ASP A 86 -25.37 53.38 -6.17
N ASP A 87 -26.70 53.39 -6.00
CA ASP A 87 -27.46 52.21 -5.54
C ASP A 87 -27.44 51.07 -6.58
N MET A 88 -27.57 51.41 -7.87
CA MET A 88 -27.49 50.44 -8.96
C MET A 88 -26.09 49.84 -9.03
N GLN A 89 -25.05 50.67 -8.96
CA GLN A 89 -23.65 50.21 -8.93
C GLN A 89 -23.40 49.30 -7.71
N ARG A 90 -23.92 49.67 -6.54
CA ARG A 90 -23.82 48.83 -5.33
C ARG A 90 -24.56 47.49 -5.49
N ALA A 91 -25.73 47.48 -6.11
CA ALA A 91 -26.49 46.26 -6.37
C ALA A 91 -25.75 45.34 -7.37
N GLU A 92 -25.11 45.92 -8.40
CA GLU A 92 -24.27 45.21 -9.34
C GLU A 92 -23.05 44.58 -8.66
N ASP A 93 -22.34 45.34 -7.81
CA ASP A 93 -21.20 44.86 -7.01
C ASP A 93 -21.59 43.70 -6.08
N LEU A 94 -22.71 43.82 -5.37
CA LEU A 94 -23.23 42.75 -4.52
C LEU A 94 -23.63 41.51 -5.33
N SER A 95 -24.24 41.70 -6.51
CA SER A 95 -24.58 40.60 -7.41
C SER A 95 -23.34 39.88 -7.93
N ALA A 96 -22.29 40.62 -8.27
CA ALA A 96 -21.01 40.06 -8.70
C ALA A 96 -20.36 39.25 -7.56
N ARG A 97 -20.29 39.82 -6.34
CA ARG A 97 -19.76 39.12 -5.16
C ARG A 97 -20.54 37.85 -4.83
N LEU A 98 -21.87 37.88 -4.90
CA LEU A 98 -22.70 36.72 -4.65
C LEU A 98 -22.39 35.59 -5.65
N ARG A 99 -22.23 35.91 -6.94
CA ARG A 99 -21.84 34.91 -7.96
C ARG A 99 -20.48 34.31 -7.66
N THR A 100 -19.49 35.13 -7.30
CA THR A 100 -18.14 34.66 -6.94
C THR A 100 -18.19 33.74 -5.72
N ILE A 101 -18.88 34.15 -4.65
CA ILE A 101 -19.01 33.36 -3.42
C ILE A 101 -19.75 32.04 -3.69
N SER A 102 -20.82 32.05 -4.49
CA SER A 102 -21.54 30.82 -4.85
C SER A 102 -20.65 29.84 -5.61
N TYR A 103 -19.87 30.33 -6.58
CA TYR A 103 -18.92 29.50 -7.33
C TYR A 103 -17.83 28.92 -6.41
N GLU A 104 -17.24 29.75 -5.54
CA GLU A 104 -16.23 29.31 -4.59
C GLU A 104 -16.78 28.27 -3.61
N HIS A 105 -18.00 28.48 -3.11
CA HIS A 105 -18.68 27.51 -2.24
C HIS A 105 -18.89 26.17 -2.93
N GLU A 106 -19.41 26.16 -4.16
CA GLU A 106 -19.57 24.91 -4.92
C GLU A 106 -18.23 24.22 -5.19
N ARG A 107 -17.20 24.98 -5.57
CA ARG A 107 -15.84 24.46 -5.79
C ARG A 107 -15.29 23.81 -4.53
N VAL A 108 -15.32 24.52 -3.40
CA VAL A 108 -14.83 24.01 -2.10
C VAL A 108 -15.67 22.83 -1.61
N SER A 109 -16.99 22.87 -1.80
CA SER A 109 -17.88 21.75 -1.47
C SER A 109 -17.52 20.49 -2.27
N ASN A 110 -17.22 20.62 -3.56
CA ASN A 110 -16.81 19.50 -4.40
C ASN A 110 -15.44 18.95 -4.00
N MET A 111 -14.47 19.83 -3.70
CA MET A 111 -13.17 19.42 -3.15
C MET A 111 -13.33 18.66 -1.82
N LEU A 112 -14.19 19.14 -0.92
CA LEU A 112 -14.45 18.49 0.36
C LEU A 112 -15.08 17.10 0.17
N ARG A 113 -16.01 16.95 -0.79
CA ARG A 113 -16.58 15.63 -1.13
C ARG A 113 -15.53 14.68 -1.68
N ALA A 114 -14.66 15.15 -2.57
CA ALA A 114 -13.57 14.34 -3.12
C ALA A 114 -12.62 13.88 -2.01
N ALA A 115 -12.15 14.80 -1.16
CA ALA A 115 -11.27 14.48 -0.04
C ALA A 115 -11.92 13.48 0.94
N LYS A 116 -13.23 13.61 1.23
CA LYS A 116 -13.95 12.64 2.05
C LYS A 116 -13.99 11.24 1.43
N ASN A 117 -14.19 11.15 0.12
CA ASN A 117 -14.19 9.86 -0.58
C ASN A 117 -12.80 9.22 -0.56
N GLU A 118 -11.74 10.00 -0.74
CA GLU A 118 -10.35 9.53 -0.63
C GLU A 118 -10.03 9.01 0.78
N VAL A 119 -10.45 9.72 1.82
CA VAL A 119 -10.29 9.28 3.21
C VAL A 119 -11.03 7.96 3.45
N LEU A 120 -12.29 7.84 3.03
CA LEU A 120 -13.06 6.59 3.18
C LEU A 120 -12.42 5.42 2.39
N GLN A 121 -11.85 5.70 1.22
CA GLN A 121 -11.14 4.71 0.42
C GLN A 121 -9.86 4.25 1.15
N ALA A 122 -9.06 5.19 1.67
CA ALA A 122 -7.86 4.90 2.44
C ALA A 122 -8.17 4.11 3.73
N GLU A 123 -9.28 4.41 4.40
CA GLU A 123 -9.74 3.65 5.58
C GLU A 123 -10.05 2.19 5.23
N ARG A 124 -10.76 1.93 4.12
CA ARG A 124 -11.04 0.57 3.64
C ARG A 124 -9.76 -0.19 3.29
N GLU A 125 -8.81 0.48 2.63
CA GLU A 125 -7.51 -0.11 2.30
C GLU A 125 -6.69 -0.44 3.56
N ALA A 126 -6.72 0.45 4.56
CA ALA A 126 -6.08 0.21 5.86
C ALA A 126 -6.72 -0.98 6.61
N GLU A 127 -8.04 -1.12 6.59
CA GLU A 127 -8.74 -2.28 7.17
C GLU A 127 -8.40 -3.59 6.43
N ALA A 128 -8.34 -3.55 5.09
CA ALA A 128 -7.90 -4.70 4.29
C ALA A 128 -6.44 -5.07 4.60
N ALA A 129 -5.54 -4.09 4.74
CA ALA A 129 -4.16 -4.35 5.15
C ALA A 129 -4.07 -4.93 6.57
N LYS A 130 -4.87 -4.41 7.51
CA LYS A 130 -4.96 -4.91 8.90
C LYS A 130 -5.43 -6.37 8.96
N THR A 131 -6.44 -6.73 8.18
CA THR A 131 -6.94 -8.12 8.10
C THR A 131 -5.87 -9.07 7.53
N LYS A 132 -5.16 -8.66 6.48
CA LYS A 132 -4.00 -9.40 5.94
C LYS A 132 -2.89 -9.57 6.96
N ALA A 133 -2.53 -8.50 7.68
CA ALA A 133 -1.50 -8.56 8.72
C ALA A 133 -1.88 -9.53 9.85
N ASN A 134 -3.15 -9.53 10.26
CA ASN A 134 -3.66 -10.47 11.27
C ASN A 134 -3.64 -11.92 10.80
N ALA A 135 -3.91 -12.18 9.52
CA ALA A 135 -3.81 -13.53 8.95
C ALA A 135 -2.36 -14.02 8.95
N LEU A 136 -1.42 -13.20 8.45
CA LEU A 136 0.01 -13.53 8.46
C LEU A 136 0.55 -13.74 9.87
N ALA A 137 0.09 -12.96 10.86
CA ALA A 137 0.46 -13.16 12.26
C ALA A 137 0.01 -14.54 12.77
N LYS A 138 -1.20 -14.98 12.44
CA LYS A 138 -1.69 -16.33 12.78
C LYS A 138 -0.85 -17.42 12.11
N ASP A 139 -0.54 -17.26 10.83
CA ASP A 139 0.29 -18.22 10.09
C ASP A 139 1.69 -18.34 10.70
N ILE A 140 2.31 -17.23 11.09
CA ILE A 140 3.61 -17.21 11.79
C ILE A 140 3.52 -17.96 13.12
N THR A 141 2.48 -17.72 13.92
CA THR A 141 2.32 -18.43 15.21
C THR A 141 2.11 -19.94 15.00
N SER A 142 1.35 -20.34 13.98
CA SER A 142 1.17 -21.74 13.60
C SER A 142 2.50 -22.37 13.15
N ALA A 143 3.26 -21.70 12.28
CA ALA A 143 4.57 -22.17 11.84
C ALA A 143 5.56 -22.30 13.02
N GLN A 144 5.56 -21.34 13.94
CA GLN A 144 6.42 -21.36 15.12
C GLN A 144 6.08 -22.51 16.07
N THR A 145 4.79 -22.77 16.33
CA THR A 145 4.36 -23.92 17.14
C THR A 145 4.73 -25.25 16.49
N SER A 146 4.57 -25.38 15.17
CA SER A 146 5.01 -26.55 14.41
C SER A 146 6.53 -26.75 14.52
N HIS A 147 7.32 -25.69 14.34
CA HIS A 147 8.77 -25.72 14.47
C HIS A 147 9.22 -26.18 15.86
N ASN A 148 8.61 -25.64 16.92
CA ASN A 148 8.92 -26.04 18.30
C ASN A 148 8.61 -27.52 18.56
N ARG A 149 7.50 -28.03 17.99
CA ARG A 149 7.17 -29.45 18.06
C ARG A 149 8.21 -30.31 17.33
N THR A 150 8.62 -29.93 16.13
CA THR A 150 9.65 -30.67 15.38
C THR A 150 11.01 -30.62 16.08
N ALA A 151 11.36 -29.49 16.70
CA ALA A 151 12.59 -29.36 17.47
C ALA A 151 12.60 -30.26 18.71
N ALA A 152 11.47 -30.35 19.44
CA ALA A 152 11.31 -31.26 20.56
C ALA A 152 11.41 -32.73 20.15
N GLN A 153 10.79 -33.11 19.02
CA GLN A 153 10.90 -34.45 18.45
C GLN A 153 12.35 -34.79 18.05
N LEU A 154 13.05 -33.86 17.40
CA LEU A 154 14.45 -34.04 17.01
C LEU A 154 15.36 -34.24 18.23
N ALA A 155 15.14 -33.49 19.32
CA ALA A 155 15.87 -33.67 20.56
C ALA A 155 15.60 -35.05 21.18
N GLN A 156 14.34 -35.49 21.19
CA GLN A 156 13.94 -36.82 21.68
C GLN A 156 14.57 -37.94 20.85
N THR A 157 14.55 -37.86 19.51
CA THR A 157 15.15 -38.87 18.64
C THR A 157 16.67 -38.91 18.79
N THR A 158 17.31 -37.75 18.96
CA THR A 158 18.76 -37.66 19.20
C THR A 158 19.13 -38.33 20.53
N SER A 159 18.36 -38.08 21.58
CA SER A 159 18.54 -38.72 22.89
C SER A 159 18.32 -40.24 22.82
N ALA A 160 17.24 -40.69 22.16
CA ALA A 160 16.95 -42.10 21.97
C ALA A 160 18.06 -42.82 21.19
N ASN A 161 18.61 -42.17 20.15
CA ASN A 161 19.71 -42.73 19.37
C ASN A 161 21.00 -42.84 20.20
N ALA A 162 21.32 -41.83 21.02
CA ALA A 162 22.44 -41.91 21.97
C ALA A 162 22.27 -43.05 22.99
N ALA A 163 21.07 -43.23 23.52
CA ALA A 163 20.77 -44.34 24.43
C ALA A 163 20.91 -45.71 23.76
N LEU A 164 20.43 -45.87 22.51
CA LEU A 164 20.60 -47.10 21.73
C LEU A 164 22.07 -47.45 21.49
N ARG A 165 22.89 -46.46 21.12
CA ARG A 165 24.34 -46.66 20.96
C ARG A 165 25.03 -47.07 22.26
N ALA A 166 24.62 -46.48 23.38
CA ALA A 166 25.15 -46.87 24.70
C ALA A 166 24.74 -48.29 25.08
N ALA A 167 23.47 -48.66 24.84
CA ALA A 167 22.96 -50.01 25.07
C ALA A 167 23.68 -51.06 24.19
N SER A 168 23.82 -50.78 22.89
CA SER A 168 24.52 -51.70 21.97
C SER A 168 25.99 -51.90 22.36
N ALA A 169 26.68 -50.83 22.81
CA ALA A 169 28.05 -50.94 23.29
C ALA A 169 28.15 -51.77 24.59
N ALA A 170 27.16 -51.70 25.47
CA ALA A 170 27.10 -52.52 26.67
C ALA A 170 26.86 -54.00 26.35
N ASP A 171 25.92 -54.29 25.44
CA ASP A 171 25.61 -55.66 25.00
C ASP A 171 26.80 -56.31 24.29
N LEU A 172 27.53 -55.57 23.45
CA LEU A 172 28.76 -56.04 22.82
C LEU A 172 29.81 -56.44 23.87
N ARG A 173 30.06 -55.60 24.88
CA ARG A 173 31.00 -55.93 25.96
C ARG A 173 30.57 -57.15 26.77
N LYS A 174 29.26 -57.32 27.02
CA LYS A 174 28.73 -58.50 27.71
C LYS A 174 28.95 -59.76 26.89
N ARG A 175 28.67 -59.71 25.58
CA ARG A 175 28.94 -60.82 24.64
C ARG A 175 30.42 -61.17 24.58
N GLU A 176 31.30 -60.17 24.50
CA GLU A 176 32.76 -60.36 24.53
C GLU A 176 33.22 -61.06 25.82
N GLN A 177 32.67 -60.68 26.98
CA GLN A 177 32.97 -61.34 28.26
C GLN A 177 32.47 -62.79 28.30
N ASP A 178 31.27 -63.07 27.80
CA ASP A 178 30.72 -64.43 27.74
C ASP A 178 31.54 -65.32 26.78
N VAL A 179 31.95 -64.78 25.64
CA VAL A 179 32.87 -65.46 24.70
C VAL A 179 34.22 -65.74 25.37
N ALA A 180 34.78 -64.79 26.12
CA ALA A 180 36.03 -65.00 26.84
C ALA A 180 35.92 -66.11 27.90
N ARG A 181 34.82 -66.16 28.66
CA ARG A 181 34.54 -67.22 29.65
C ARG A 181 34.37 -68.59 29.00
N LEU A 182 33.65 -68.66 27.89
CA LEU A 182 33.51 -69.90 27.12
C LEU A 182 34.85 -70.38 26.59
N LYS A 183 35.66 -69.46 26.03
CA LYS A 183 37.01 -69.77 25.55
C LYS A 183 37.89 -70.33 26.68
N GLU A 184 37.85 -69.74 27.87
CA GLU A 184 38.60 -70.23 29.03
C GLU A 184 38.17 -71.66 29.44
N ARG A 185 36.86 -71.93 29.46
CA ARG A 185 36.32 -73.28 29.74
C ARG A 185 36.75 -74.30 28.69
N TRP A 186 36.64 -73.94 27.40
CA TRP A 186 37.12 -74.78 26.30
C TRP A 186 38.62 -75.06 26.40
N GLN A 187 39.42 -74.06 26.79
CA GLN A 187 40.85 -74.23 26.98
C GLN A 187 41.18 -75.16 28.16
N LYS A 188 40.42 -75.06 29.26
CA LYS A 188 40.52 -76.00 30.40
C LYS A 188 40.15 -77.42 29.98
N LEU A 189 39.03 -77.60 29.28
CA LEU A 189 38.58 -78.90 28.76
C LEU A 189 39.62 -79.51 27.80
N ALA A 190 40.12 -78.72 26.85
CA ALA A 190 41.16 -79.15 25.93
C ALA A 190 42.46 -79.53 26.67
N GLY A 191 42.83 -78.78 27.71
CA GLY A 191 43.97 -79.10 28.57
C GLY A 191 43.79 -80.38 29.39
N GLU A 192 42.60 -80.64 29.91
CA GLU A 192 42.24 -81.89 30.60
C GLU A 192 42.23 -83.08 29.64
N GLN A 193 41.66 -82.93 28.45
CA GLN A 193 41.70 -83.94 27.39
C GLN A 193 43.14 -84.25 26.94
N ALA A 194 43.99 -83.23 26.78
CA ALA A 194 45.39 -83.43 26.44
C ALA A 194 46.13 -84.24 27.53
N LYS A 195 45.85 -83.98 28.81
CA LYS A 195 46.41 -84.77 29.93
C LYS A 195 45.87 -86.20 29.96
N LEU A 196 44.58 -86.39 29.75
CA LEU A 196 43.96 -87.72 29.64
C LEU A 196 44.48 -88.50 28.42
N GLY A 197 44.80 -87.82 27.32
CA GLY A 197 45.44 -88.45 26.14
C GLY A 197 46.85 -88.98 26.42
N THR A 198 47.54 -88.44 27.42
CA THR A 198 48.89 -88.91 27.82
C THR A 198 48.88 -90.04 28.86
N VAL A 199 47.82 -90.16 29.66
CA VAL A 199 47.60 -91.33 30.50
C VAL A 199 46.89 -92.35 29.64
N GLY A 200 47.64 -93.28 29.06
CA GLY A 200 47.08 -94.42 28.34
C GLY A 200 46.13 -95.18 29.27
N SER A 201 44.85 -94.83 29.21
CA SER A 201 43.80 -95.56 29.89
C SER A 201 43.84 -96.96 29.28
N GLY A 202 44.41 -97.91 30.02
CA GLY A 202 44.46 -99.33 29.66
C GLY A 202 43.08 -99.97 29.47
N MET A 203 42.01 -99.16 29.44
CA MET A 203 40.77 -99.47 28.76
C MET A 203 41.00 -99.41 27.24
N VAL A 204 41.65 -100.46 26.74
CA VAL A 204 41.43 -100.92 25.37
C VAL A 204 39.96 -101.30 25.30
N CYS A 205 39.11 -100.35 24.95
CA CYS A 205 37.77 -100.66 24.51
C CYS A 205 37.96 -101.54 23.26
N SER A 206 37.75 -102.85 23.40
CA SER A 206 37.80 -103.81 22.29
C SER A 206 36.79 -103.50 21.16
N ASN A 207 36.04 -102.42 21.30
CA ASN A 207 35.19 -101.85 20.27
C ASN A 207 35.81 -100.64 19.55
N TRP A 208 37.08 -100.27 19.78
CA TRP A 208 37.73 -99.25 18.95
C TRP A 208 37.93 -99.72 17.50
N ALA A 209 38.04 -101.04 17.28
CA ALA A 209 38.00 -101.61 15.93
C ALA A 209 36.57 -101.66 15.33
N VAL A 210 35.53 -101.45 16.14
CA VAL A 210 34.15 -101.26 15.66
C VAL A 210 33.81 -99.77 15.54
N ALA A 211 34.51 -98.90 16.28
CA ALA A 211 34.36 -97.45 16.19
C ALA A 211 35.25 -96.80 15.12
N VAL A 212 36.34 -97.48 14.74
CA VAL A 212 37.16 -97.23 13.55
C VAL A 212 36.82 -98.25 12.45
N ASN A 213 35.61 -98.81 12.49
CA ASN A 213 34.88 -98.98 11.24
C ASN A 213 34.19 -97.64 10.99
N GLU A 214 34.74 -96.90 10.05
CA GLU A 214 34.27 -95.65 9.43
C GLU A 214 32.84 -95.74 8.84
N GLN A 215 32.10 -96.80 9.17
CA GLN A 215 30.75 -97.08 8.69
C GLN A 215 29.69 -97.15 9.80
N TYR A 216 30.02 -97.23 11.10
CA TYR A 216 28.98 -97.49 12.12
C TYR A 216 29.14 -96.81 13.51
N VAL A 217 29.87 -95.70 13.61
CA VAL A 217 29.70 -94.70 14.72
C VAL A 217 28.83 -93.51 14.31
N GLY A 218 28.42 -93.46 13.04
CA GLY A 218 27.62 -92.38 12.45
C GLY A 218 26.17 -92.25 12.92
N VAL A 219 25.71 -93.01 13.92
CA VAL A 219 24.27 -92.98 14.30
C VAL A 219 24.00 -92.24 15.62
N ARG A 220 25.03 -91.74 16.31
CA ARG A 220 24.85 -90.77 17.40
C ARG A 220 25.76 -89.53 17.32
N GLY A 221 26.47 -89.34 16.21
CA GLY A 221 27.56 -88.36 16.11
C GLY A 221 27.44 -87.23 15.07
N GLU A 222 26.59 -87.34 14.05
CA GLU A 222 26.34 -86.23 13.11
C GLU A 222 24.88 -85.79 13.09
N GLY A 223 23.94 -86.66 13.47
CA GLY A 223 22.52 -86.36 13.45
C GLY A 223 22.05 -85.37 14.52
N GLU A 224 22.71 -85.31 15.69
CA GLU A 224 22.34 -84.38 16.76
C GLU A 224 22.87 -82.96 16.50
N GLU A 225 24.09 -82.82 16.00
CA GLU A 225 24.62 -81.53 15.52
C GLU A 225 23.94 -81.08 14.22
N ALA A 226 23.58 -82.00 13.31
CA ALA A 226 22.78 -81.67 12.13
C ALA A 226 21.33 -81.32 12.50
N ALA A 227 20.75 -81.95 13.53
CA ALA A 227 19.43 -81.60 14.03
C ALA A 227 19.44 -80.26 14.77
N GLU A 228 20.44 -79.99 15.61
CA GLU A 228 20.62 -78.66 16.22
C GLU A 228 20.90 -77.58 15.17
N GLY A 229 21.70 -77.89 14.15
CA GLY A 229 21.93 -77.04 12.99
C GLY A 229 20.63 -76.75 12.24
N ALA A 230 19.87 -77.80 11.89
CA ALA A 230 18.57 -77.65 11.25
C ALA A 230 17.56 -76.88 12.11
N MET A 231 17.60 -77.02 13.43
CA MET A 231 16.76 -76.23 14.35
C MET A 231 17.21 -74.76 14.39
N ARG A 232 18.52 -74.47 14.42
CA ARG A 232 19.04 -73.10 14.32
C ARG A 232 18.66 -72.46 12.99
N ASP A 233 18.85 -73.18 11.88
CA ASP A 233 18.49 -72.74 10.54
C ASP A 233 16.97 -72.52 10.43
N ALA A 234 16.15 -73.38 11.05
CA ALA A 234 14.70 -73.21 11.09
C ALA A 234 14.27 -72.01 11.95
N ILE A 235 14.94 -71.75 13.07
CA ILE A 235 14.69 -70.56 13.90
C ILE A 235 15.09 -69.30 13.13
N GLU A 236 16.27 -69.28 12.52
CA GLU A 236 16.75 -68.15 11.72
C GLU A 236 15.83 -67.92 10.50
N ALA A 237 15.41 -68.97 9.81
CA ALA A 237 14.45 -68.88 8.72
C ALA A 237 13.11 -68.34 9.21
N ARG A 238 12.64 -68.72 10.40
CA ARG A 238 11.41 -68.21 11.00
C ARG A 238 11.54 -66.73 11.39
N GLU A 239 12.68 -66.30 11.92
CA GLU A 239 12.95 -64.89 12.24
C GLU A 239 12.97 -64.04 10.96
N ARG A 240 13.71 -64.47 9.93
CA ARG A 240 13.71 -63.81 8.62
C ARG A 240 12.31 -63.74 7.99
N LEU A 241 11.53 -64.82 8.09
CA LEU A 241 10.14 -64.83 7.61
C LEU A 241 9.21 -63.92 8.42
N ALA A 242 9.49 -63.70 9.71
CA ALA A 242 8.76 -62.76 10.53
C ALA A 242 9.08 -61.31 10.13
N GLU A 243 10.37 -60.99 9.93
CA GLU A 243 10.82 -59.68 9.44
C GLU A 243 10.21 -59.35 8.07
N VAL A 244 10.29 -60.26 7.10
CA VAL A 244 9.69 -60.08 5.78
C VAL A 244 8.16 -59.95 5.86
N ASN A 245 7.50 -60.63 6.79
CA ASN A 245 6.06 -60.44 7.02
C ASN A 245 5.73 -59.04 7.54
N ASP A 246 6.54 -58.50 8.46
CA ASP A 246 6.32 -57.17 9.01
C ASP A 246 6.58 -56.07 7.98
N GLU A 247 7.62 -56.23 7.16
CA GLU A 247 7.87 -55.35 6.00
C GLU A 247 6.72 -55.41 5.00
N PHE A 248 6.23 -56.62 4.67
CA PHE A 248 5.08 -56.79 3.78
C PHE A 248 3.80 -56.15 4.34
N ARG A 249 3.56 -56.27 5.66
CA ARG A 249 2.44 -55.60 6.33
C ARG A 249 2.56 -54.09 6.25
N GLU A 250 3.75 -53.54 6.42
CA GLU A 250 4.01 -52.10 6.29
C GLU A 250 3.72 -51.61 4.85
N VAL A 251 4.19 -52.34 3.84
CA VAL A 251 3.92 -52.02 2.43
C VAL A 251 2.43 -52.06 2.13
N LEU A 252 1.70 -53.06 2.62
CA LEU A 252 0.24 -53.14 2.46
C LEU A 252 -0.49 -51.97 3.10
N VAL A 253 -0.12 -51.57 4.32
CA VAL A 253 -0.71 -50.41 4.98
C VAL A 253 -0.42 -49.12 4.20
N LYS A 254 0.81 -48.93 3.71
CA LYS A 254 1.16 -47.80 2.85
C LYS A 254 0.32 -47.78 1.57
N LEU A 255 0.16 -48.94 0.93
CA LEU A 255 -0.62 -49.04 -0.30
C LEU A 255 -2.11 -48.75 -0.07
N VAL A 256 -2.70 -49.26 1.01
CA VAL A 256 -4.07 -48.93 1.41
C VAL A 256 -4.23 -47.44 1.67
N ASN A 257 -3.26 -46.80 2.33
CA ASN A 257 -3.29 -45.35 2.57
C ASN A 257 -3.23 -44.56 1.26
N VAL A 258 -2.34 -44.91 0.32
CA VAL A 258 -2.23 -44.25 -0.99
C VAL A 258 -3.51 -44.39 -1.81
N VAL A 259 -4.10 -45.59 -1.86
CA VAL A 259 -5.39 -45.81 -2.53
C VAL A 259 -6.50 -45.02 -1.82
N GLY A 260 -6.45 -44.96 -0.49
CA GLY A 260 -7.34 -44.14 0.34
C GLY A 260 -7.25 -42.64 0.06
N ASP A 261 -6.04 -42.11 -0.12
CA ASP A 261 -5.79 -40.72 -0.49
C ASP A 261 -6.35 -40.40 -1.87
N GLY A 262 -6.07 -41.25 -2.87
CA GLY A 262 -6.63 -41.06 -4.22
C GLY A 262 -8.15 -41.17 -4.27
N LEU A 263 -8.75 -41.95 -3.37
CA LEU A 263 -10.19 -42.05 -3.20
C LEU A 263 -10.80 -40.82 -2.51
N ARG A 264 -10.10 -40.23 -1.53
CA ARG A 264 -10.47 -38.95 -0.90
C ARG A 264 -10.37 -37.78 -1.86
N GLU A 265 -9.31 -37.75 -2.67
CA GLU A 265 -9.09 -36.73 -3.70
C GLU A 265 -10.21 -36.71 -4.74
N LYS A 266 -10.79 -37.88 -5.02
CA LYS A 266 -11.95 -38.03 -5.92
C LYS A 266 -13.31 -37.80 -5.24
N GLU A 267 -13.31 -37.32 -4.00
CA GLU A 267 -14.51 -36.96 -3.21
C GLU A 267 -15.58 -38.08 -3.15
N VAL A 268 -15.17 -39.35 -3.18
CA VAL A 268 -16.15 -40.46 -3.12
C VAL A 268 -16.77 -40.49 -1.70
N PRO A 269 -18.09 -40.27 -1.57
CA PRO A 269 -18.72 -40.17 -0.25
C PRO A 269 -18.75 -41.53 0.47
N ASN A 270 -18.58 -41.51 1.80
CA ASN A 270 -18.70 -42.68 2.71
C ASN A 270 -17.65 -43.80 2.59
N ILE A 271 -16.41 -43.49 2.20
CA ILE A 271 -15.35 -44.51 2.24
C ILE A 271 -14.92 -44.77 3.68
N LYS A 272 -15.27 -45.95 4.19
CA LYS A 272 -14.73 -46.47 5.44
C LYS A 272 -13.38 -47.10 5.14
N LEU A 273 -12.30 -46.37 5.43
CA LEU A 273 -10.97 -46.96 5.37
C LEU A 273 -10.79 -47.97 6.49
N PRO A 274 -10.32 -49.19 6.16
CA PRO A 274 -10.00 -50.19 7.18
C PRO A 274 -8.85 -49.68 8.04
N THR A 275 -8.98 -49.82 9.35
CA THR A 275 -7.86 -49.56 10.26
C THR A 275 -6.76 -50.61 10.03
N PRO A 276 -5.48 -50.31 10.33
CA PRO A 276 -4.38 -51.27 10.15
C PRO A 276 -4.63 -52.60 10.86
N ALA A 277 -5.29 -52.58 12.02
CA ALA A 277 -5.68 -53.79 12.74
C ALA A 277 -6.78 -54.59 12.01
N ALA A 278 -7.79 -53.92 11.45
CA ALA A 278 -8.86 -54.57 10.70
C ALA A 278 -8.37 -55.21 9.39
N LEU A 279 -7.30 -54.67 8.80
CA LEU A 279 -6.72 -55.20 7.56
C LEU A 279 -6.23 -56.65 7.70
N PHE A 280 -5.66 -56.99 8.87
CA PHE A 280 -5.08 -58.32 9.14
C PHE A 280 -5.93 -59.19 10.07
N THR A 281 -7.11 -58.72 10.50
CA THR A 281 -8.01 -59.53 11.32
C THR A 281 -9.04 -60.20 10.41
N PRO A 282 -9.03 -61.53 10.26
CA PRO A 282 -10.04 -62.22 9.47
C PRO A 282 -11.43 -61.93 10.04
N PRO A 283 -12.46 -61.74 9.20
CA PRO A 283 -13.83 -61.70 9.69
C PRO A 283 -14.12 -63.02 10.41
N ALA A 284 -14.78 -62.95 11.57
CA ALA A 284 -15.00 -64.09 12.47
C ALA A 284 -15.86 -65.24 11.88
N ILE A 285 -16.16 -65.20 10.59
CA ILE A 285 -17.11 -66.07 9.90
C ILE A 285 -16.36 -66.83 8.80
N GLU A 286 -15.96 -68.05 9.16
CA GLU A 286 -15.83 -69.27 8.34
C GLU A 286 -14.81 -69.39 7.19
N ASP A 287 -14.09 -68.35 6.78
CA ASP A 287 -13.09 -68.50 5.71
C ASP A 287 -11.69 -68.72 6.31
N ASP A 288 -11.11 -69.92 6.13
CA ASP A 288 -9.72 -70.29 6.51
C ASP A 288 -8.63 -69.46 5.76
N ALA A 289 -9.05 -68.41 5.06
CA ALA A 289 -8.20 -67.43 4.43
C ALA A 289 -7.42 -66.65 5.51
N GLY A 290 -6.16 -67.03 5.70
CA GLY A 290 -5.27 -66.36 6.65
C GLY A 290 -5.19 -64.82 6.45
N PRO A 291 -4.65 -64.09 7.43
CA PRO A 291 -4.60 -62.62 7.48
C PRO A 291 -4.17 -61.90 6.18
N ALA A 292 -3.22 -62.51 5.45
CA ALA A 292 -2.70 -61.94 4.20
C ALA A 292 -3.75 -61.92 3.07
N LEU A 293 -4.58 -62.96 2.97
CA LEU A 293 -5.65 -63.03 1.96
C LEU A 293 -6.75 -62.01 2.22
N ASN A 294 -7.07 -61.75 3.49
CA ASN A 294 -8.00 -60.69 3.87
C ASN A 294 -7.48 -59.30 3.47
N ALA A 295 -6.21 -59.00 3.77
CA ALA A 295 -5.59 -57.75 3.36
C ALA A 295 -5.59 -57.57 1.84
N TYR A 296 -5.29 -58.65 1.09
CA TYR A 296 -5.33 -58.63 -0.38
C TYR A 296 -6.74 -58.36 -0.93
N ARG A 297 -7.78 -59.04 -0.41
CA ARG A 297 -9.18 -58.81 -0.85
C ARG A 297 -9.61 -57.37 -0.58
N THR A 298 -9.30 -56.86 0.61
CA THR A 298 -9.62 -55.48 1.00
C THR A 298 -8.93 -54.47 0.09
N LEU A 299 -7.64 -54.68 -0.21
CA LEU A 299 -6.89 -53.85 -1.13
C LEU A 299 -7.47 -53.88 -2.55
N ARG A 300 -7.79 -55.06 -3.05
CA ARG A 300 -8.40 -55.25 -4.37
C ARG A 300 -9.71 -54.48 -4.47
N ASP A 301 -10.57 -54.56 -3.46
CA ASP A 301 -11.85 -53.86 -3.45
C ASP A 301 -11.67 -52.33 -3.45
N LEU A 302 -10.72 -51.81 -2.68
CA LEU A 302 -10.37 -50.38 -2.68
C LEU A 302 -9.84 -49.92 -4.05
N ILE A 303 -8.99 -50.73 -4.70
CA ILE A 303 -8.48 -50.44 -6.05
C ILE A 303 -9.63 -50.47 -7.07
N GLN A 304 -10.54 -51.44 -6.96
CA GLN A 304 -11.73 -51.53 -7.83
C GLN A 304 -12.63 -50.30 -7.66
N GLN A 305 -12.82 -49.83 -6.42
CA GLN A 305 -13.54 -48.60 -6.12
C GLN A 305 -12.84 -47.39 -6.74
N LEU A 306 -11.52 -47.28 -6.59
CA LEU A 306 -10.73 -46.17 -7.16
C LEU A 306 -10.79 -46.17 -8.69
N ALA A 307 -10.77 -47.34 -9.31
CA ALA A 307 -10.92 -47.50 -10.75
C ALA A 307 -12.32 -47.08 -11.22
N SER A 308 -13.37 -47.50 -10.50
CA SER A 308 -14.76 -47.11 -10.80
C SER A 308 -15.01 -45.61 -10.62
N ALA A 309 -14.40 -44.98 -9.61
CA ALA A 309 -14.42 -43.54 -9.40
C ALA A 309 -13.58 -42.78 -10.45
N GLY A 310 -12.52 -43.40 -10.97
CA GLY A 310 -11.73 -42.87 -12.08
C GLY A 310 -12.47 -42.88 -13.42
N SER A 311 -13.36 -43.86 -13.64
CA SER A 311 -14.09 -44.01 -14.89
C SER A 311 -15.12 -42.90 -15.15
N THR A 312 -15.45 -42.05 -14.17
CA THR A 312 -16.31 -40.88 -14.37
C THR A 312 -15.55 -39.62 -14.78
N HIS A 313 -14.22 -39.68 -14.85
CA HIS A 313 -13.38 -38.59 -15.35
C HIS A 313 -13.33 -38.64 -16.88
N SER A 314 -14.34 -38.02 -17.51
CA SER A 314 -14.27 -37.74 -18.95
C SER A 314 -13.13 -36.73 -19.19
N PRO A 315 -12.19 -36.99 -20.12
CA PRO A 315 -11.12 -36.04 -20.47
C PRO A 315 -11.66 -34.65 -20.85
N ASP A 316 -12.91 -34.57 -21.32
CA ASP A 316 -13.57 -33.32 -21.66
C ASP A 316 -13.79 -32.40 -20.44
N LYS A 317 -14.00 -32.97 -19.24
CA LYS A 317 -14.15 -32.18 -18.01
C LYS A 317 -12.82 -31.61 -17.53
N GLU A 318 -11.72 -32.35 -17.72
CA GLU A 318 -10.38 -31.88 -17.37
C GLU A 318 -9.92 -30.77 -18.32
N ILE A 319 -10.21 -30.89 -19.61
CA ILE A 319 -9.95 -29.84 -20.60
C ILE A 319 -10.76 -28.58 -20.26
N ALA A 320 -12.05 -28.72 -19.96
CA ALA A 320 -12.91 -27.59 -19.56
C ALA A 320 -12.44 -26.92 -18.25
N ALA A 321 -11.96 -27.69 -17.28
CA ALA A 321 -11.40 -27.14 -16.04
C ALA A 321 -10.10 -26.36 -16.29
N ARG A 322 -9.20 -26.90 -17.14
CA ARG A 322 -7.96 -26.20 -17.54
C ARG A 322 -8.24 -24.94 -18.35
N GLU A 323 -9.25 -24.93 -19.21
CA GLU A 323 -9.67 -23.73 -19.95
C GLU A 323 -10.29 -22.68 -19.02
N ALA A 324 -11.10 -23.09 -18.05
CA ALA A 324 -11.65 -22.19 -17.04
C ALA A 324 -10.55 -21.58 -16.15
N GLU A 325 -9.51 -22.35 -15.82
CA GLU A 325 -8.36 -21.85 -15.06
C GLU A 325 -7.53 -20.86 -15.89
N ARG A 326 -7.29 -21.14 -17.18
CA ARG A 326 -6.64 -20.20 -18.10
C ARG A 326 -7.42 -18.90 -18.24
N ALA A 327 -8.75 -18.97 -18.35
CA ALA A 327 -9.60 -17.77 -18.42
C ALA A 327 -9.54 -16.94 -17.13
N LYS A 328 -9.43 -17.57 -15.96
CA LYS A 328 -9.23 -16.86 -14.68
C LYS A 328 -7.85 -16.21 -14.61
N ALA A 329 -6.80 -16.92 -15.04
CA ALA A 329 -5.45 -16.37 -15.09
C ALA A 329 -5.32 -15.19 -16.06
N GLU A 330 -6.04 -15.22 -17.19
CA GLU A 330 -6.08 -14.12 -18.15
C GLU A 330 -6.82 -12.90 -17.60
N LYS A 331 -7.93 -13.08 -16.88
CA LYS A 331 -8.60 -12.00 -16.14
C LYS A 331 -7.67 -11.35 -15.11
N HIS A 332 -6.97 -12.16 -14.31
CA HIS A 332 -5.99 -11.66 -13.36
C HIS A 332 -4.87 -10.86 -14.05
N ARG A 333 -4.40 -11.31 -15.22
CA ARG A 333 -3.41 -10.55 -16.00
C ARG A 333 -3.94 -9.20 -16.49
N LEU A 334 -5.20 -9.13 -16.91
CA LEU A 334 -5.82 -7.86 -17.32
C LEU A 334 -5.99 -6.91 -16.14
N GLU A 335 -6.41 -7.41 -14.99
CA GLU A 335 -6.49 -6.61 -13.76
C GLU A 335 -5.12 -6.07 -13.35
N ILE A 336 -4.07 -6.89 -13.41
CA ILE A 336 -2.69 -6.45 -13.12
C ILE A 336 -2.28 -5.31 -14.05
N ARG A 337 -2.53 -5.44 -15.37
CA ARG A 337 -2.23 -4.36 -16.33
C ARG A 337 -2.99 -3.08 -16.03
N GLU A 338 -4.27 -3.17 -15.67
CA GLU A 338 -5.07 -2.01 -15.31
C GLU A 338 -4.50 -1.30 -14.07
N TRP A 339 -4.01 -2.06 -13.09
CA TRP A 339 -3.32 -1.49 -11.92
C TRP A 339 -1.96 -0.89 -12.27
N GLU A 340 -1.19 -1.51 -13.15
CA GLU A 340 0.08 -0.96 -13.67
C GLU A 340 -0.14 0.39 -14.36
N ASP A 341 -1.15 0.50 -15.24
CA ASP A 341 -1.50 1.76 -15.92
C ASP A 341 -1.92 2.86 -14.93
N LYS A 342 -2.64 2.50 -13.86
CA LYS A 342 -3.03 3.44 -12.79
C LYS A 342 -1.81 3.91 -12.00
N VAL A 343 -0.88 3.02 -11.67
CA VAL A 343 0.36 3.37 -10.97
C VAL A 343 1.18 4.33 -11.82
N GLU A 344 1.37 4.03 -13.12
CA GLU A 344 2.11 4.90 -14.03
C GLU A 344 1.46 6.29 -14.15
N LYS A 345 0.13 6.36 -14.15
CA LYS A 345 -0.60 7.64 -14.14
C LYS A 345 -0.34 8.44 -12.86
N VAL A 346 -0.41 7.80 -11.70
CA VAL A 346 -0.13 8.46 -10.42
C VAL A 346 1.33 8.91 -10.34
N GLU A 347 2.27 8.11 -10.83
CA GLU A 347 3.70 8.50 -10.88
C GLU A 347 3.92 9.73 -11.77
N ARG A 348 3.24 9.81 -12.93
CA ARG A 348 3.26 11.01 -13.79
C ARG A 348 2.67 12.24 -13.08
N GLU A 349 1.58 12.08 -12.35
CA GLU A 349 0.99 13.18 -11.57
C GLU A 349 1.89 13.64 -10.41
N VAL A 350 2.54 12.71 -9.71
CA VAL A 350 3.53 13.02 -8.66
C VAL A 350 4.74 13.75 -9.25
N ALA A 351 5.26 13.31 -10.39
CA ALA A 351 6.36 13.99 -11.08
C ALA A 351 5.96 15.43 -11.48
N ARG A 352 4.75 15.62 -11.99
CA ARG A 352 4.19 16.93 -12.33
C ARG A 352 4.09 17.84 -11.09
N LEU A 353 3.51 17.35 -10.00
CA LEU A 353 3.38 18.12 -8.74
C LEU A 353 4.74 18.46 -8.12
N LYS A 354 5.73 17.55 -8.19
CA LYS A 354 7.11 17.84 -7.76
C LYS A 354 7.73 18.96 -8.61
N GLY A 355 7.48 18.97 -9.92
CA GLY A 355 7.91 20.07 -10.80
C GLY A 355 7.26 21.41 -10.44
N GLU A 356 5.95 21.43 -10.18
CA GLU A 356 5.24 22.63 -9.73
C GLU A 356 5.74 23.13 -8.37
N LEU A 357 6.03 22.22 -7.44
CA LEU A 357 6.59 22.57 -6.13
C LEU A 357 8.00 23.16 -6.25
N ALA A 358 8.85 22.59 -7.10
CA ALA A 358 10.18 23.14 -7.38
C ALA A 358 10.07 24.55 -7.98
N ALA A 359 9.19 24.77 -8.96
CA ALA A 359 8.96 26.08 -9.55
C ALA A 359 8.41 27.11 -8.54
N SER A 360 7.53 26.67 -7.64
CA SER A 360 7.02 27.52 -6.56
C SER A 360 8.11 27.88 -5.54
N ASN A 361 9.00 26.95 -5.21
CA ASN A 361 10.13 27.21 -4.33
C ASN A 361 11.11 28.20 -4.96
N ASP A 362 11.44 28.04 -6.26
CA ASP A 362 12.27 28.99 -7.00
C ASP A 362 11.65 30.41 -7.00
N PHE A 363 10.33 30.50 -7.11
CA PHE A 363 9.62 31.77 -7.02
C PHE A 363 9.73 32.40 -5.62
N CYS A 364 9.53 31.60 -4.56
CA CYS A 364 9.71 32.05 -3.17
C CYS A 364 11.15 32.51 -2.89
N GLU A 365 12.15 31.79 -3.40
CA GLU A 365 13.57 32.14 -3.28
C GLU A 365 13.86 33.49 -3.95
N LYS A 366 13.40 33.67 -5.20
CA LYS A 366 13.52 34.94 -5.94
C LYS A 366 12.81 36.09 -5.22
N SER A 367 11.60 35.86 -4.70
CA SER A 367 10.87 36.86 -3.92
C SER A 367 11.63 37.23 -2.64
N ARG A 368 12.25 36.26 -1.97
CA ARG A 368 13.05 36.49 -0.76
C ARG A 368 14.30 37.32 -1.07
N VAL A 369 15.00 37.03 -2.16
CA VAL A 369 16.16 37.83 -2.62
C VAL A 369 15.75 39.26 -2.94
N LEU A 370 14.63 39.45 -3.65
CA LEU A 370 14.12 40.78 -3.98
C LEU A 370 13.76 41.60 -2.73
N ILE A 371 13.06 40.98 -1.77
CA ILE A 371 12.75 41.62 -0.49
C ILE A 371 14.03 42.00 0.26
N GLN A 372 15.03 41.12 0.27
CA GLN A 372 16.32 41.39 0.91
C GLN A 372 17.04 42.58 0.25
N GLN A 373 16.98 42.68 -1.09
CA GLN A 373 17.53 43.81 -1.83
C GLN A 373 16.81 45.11 -1.47
N MET A 374 15.48 45.13 -1.48
CA MET A 374 14.70 46.32 -1.07
C MET A 374 15.00 46.76 0.36
N VAL A 375 15.21 45.81 1.29
CA VAL A 375 15.61 46.11 2.67
C VAL A 375 17.01 46.72 2.72
N ASN A 376 17.95 46.22 1.93
CA ASN A 376 19.31 46.76 1.85
C ASN A 376 19.32 48.16 1.22
N ASP A 377 18.56 48.37 0.14
CA ASP A 377 18.43 49.66 -0.53
C ASP A 377 17.79 50.70 0.40
N LYS A 378 16.77 50.30 1.18
CA LYS A 378 16.18 51.15 2.21
C LYS A 378 17.21 51.58 3.26
N LYS A 379 18.02 50.63 3.77
CA LYS A 379 19.07 50.92 4.76
C LYS A 379 20.15 51.83 4.18
N ALA A 380 20.50 51.68 2.90
CA ALA A 380 21.44 52.56 2.22
C ALA A 380 20.88 53.99 2.14
N LEU A 381 19.61 54.15 1.77
CA LEU A 381 18.94 55.45 1.75
C LEU A 381 18.83 56.08 3.15
N GLU A 382 18.48 55.30 4.18
CA GLU A 382 18.45 55.77 5.57
C GLU A 382 19.83 56.28 6.01
N LYS A 383 20.90 55.55 5.65
CA LYS A 383 22.29 55.97 5.91
C LYS A 383 22.66 57.24 5.17
N ASP A 384 22.31 57.37 3.89
CA ASP A 384 22.58 58.58 3.10
C ASP A 384 21.87 59.81 3.69
N VAL A 385 20.65 59.63 4.22
CA VAL A 385 19.90 60.69 4.93
C VAL A 385 20.60 61.05 6.25
N GLU A 386 21.01 60.06 7.06
CA GLU A 386 21.77 60.30 8.29
C GLU A 386 23.10 61.02 8.02
N ASP A 387 23.83 60.62 6.97
CA ASP A 387 25.09 61.25 6.57
C ASP A 387 24.85 62.71 6.12
N ARG A 388 23.78 62.96 5.35
CA ARG A 388 23.37 64.32 4.93
C ARG A 388 22.94 65.18 6.11
N ASP A 389 22.17 64.65 7.05
CA ASP A 389 21.78 65.33 8.28
C ASP A 389 23.01 65.64 9.16
N SER A 390 23.95 64.69 9.26
CA SER A 390 25.20 64.88 10.01
C SER A 390 26.08 65.97 9.37
N TYR A 391 26.08 66.08 8.05
CA TYR A 391 26.77 67.10 7.29
C TYR A 391 26.12 68.47 7.52
N VAL A 392 24.80 68.56 7.39
CA VAL A 392 24.05 69.81 7.66
C VAL A 392 24.24 70.27 9.10
N ARG A 393 24.20 69.36 10.09
CA ARG A 393 24.51 69.71 11.50
C ARG A 393 25.93 70.22 11.67
N ARG A 394 26.92 69.61 11.00
CA ARG A 394 28.31 70.10 11.03
C ARG A 394 28.42 71.50 10.41
N CYS A 395 27.78 71.75 9.26
CA CYS A 395 27.75 73.07 8.64
C CYS A 395 27.05 74.13 9.51
N LEU A 396 25.89 73.79 10.09
CA LEU A 396 25.16 74.69 11.00
C LEU A 396 25.96 74.97 12.28
N SER A 397 26.62 73.96 12.84
CA SER A 397 27.51 74.13 14.00
C SER A 397 28.70 75.01 13.66
N ALA A 398 29.27 74.90 12.46
CA ALA A 398 30.35 75.77 12.00
C ALA A 398 29.88 77.23 11.82
N LEU A 399 28.64 77.45 11.34
CA LEU A 399 28.02 78.77 11.23
C LEU A 399 27.70 79.40 12.60
N LEU A 400 27.26 78.61 13.58
CA LEU A 400 26.96 79.07 14.94
C LEU A 400 28.22 79.34 15.79
N TYR A 401 29.35 78.71 15.46
CA TYR A 401 30.65 78.93 16.11
C TYR A 401 31.60 79.82 15.30
N ALA A 402 31.16 80.38 14.16
CA ALA A 402 31.95 81.36 13.43
C ALA A 402 32.12 82.61 14.32
N PRO A 403 33.35 82.93 14.76
CA PRO A 403 33.60 84.15 15.50
C PRO A 403 33.29 85.34 14.59
N ASN A 404 32.47 86.26 15.12
CA ASN A 404 32.08 87.53 14.52
C ASN A 404 33.27 88.18 13.78
N PRO A 405 33.30 88.21 12.44
CA PRO A 405 34.42 88.82 11.72
C PRO A 405 34.22 90.33 11.75
N GLN A 406 34.85 90.98 12.71
CA GLN A 406 35.25 92.36 12.51
C GLN A 406 36.30 92.41 11.39
N MET A 407 35.99 93.18 10.35
CA MET A 407 36.95 93.99 9.57
C MET A 407 38.15 93.25 8.94
N SER A 408 37.92 92.66 7.76
CA SER A 408 38.79 92.54 6.55
C SER A 408 38.29 91.27 5.84
N ASP A 409 38.02 91.15 4.55
CA ASP A 409 38.56 91.79 3.37
C ASP A 409 37.45 91.85 2.30
N ARG A 410 37.30 92.99 1.65
CA ARG A 410 36.37 93.16 0.52
C ARG A 410 36.90 92.62 -0.82
N SER A 411 38.06 91.93 -0.84
CA SER A 411 38.67 91.43 -2.07
C SER A 411 38.30 89.98 -2.42
N GLU A 412 37.85 89.16 -1.47
CA GLU A 412 37.54 87.74 -1.74
C GLU A 412 36.09 87.50 -2.22
N ALA A 413 35.18 88.44 -1.99
CA ALA A 413 33.80 88.35 -2.49
C ALA A 413 33.71 88.51 -4.02
N ALA A 414 34.73 89.10 -4.67
CA ALA A 414 34.78 89.26 -6.12
C ALA A 414 35.21 87.95 -6.82
N THR A 415 36.16 87.21 -6.26
CA THR A 415 36.66 85.94 -6.83
C THR A 415 35.65 84.80 -6.73
N ILE A 416 34.80 84.78 -5.70
CA ILE A 416 33.74 83.76 -5.56
C ILE A 416 32.59 84.00 -6.55
N ALA A 417 32.31 85.26 -6.91
CA ALA A 417 31.32 85.58 -7.94
C ALA A 417 31.79 85.16 -9.35
N GLU A 418 33.09 85.33 -9.64
CA GLU A 418 33.69 84.95 -10.92
C GLU A 418 33.77 83.42 -11.11
N GLN A 419 34.02 82.67 -10.03
CA GLN A 419 34.00 81.20 -10.07
C GLN A 419 32.58 80.61 -10.19
N ARG A 420 31.56 81.29 -9.65
CA ARG A 420 30.16 80.86 -9.85
C ARG A 420 29.71 81.04 -11.30
N GLN A 421 30.15 82.12 -11.95
CA GLN A 421 29.80 82.37 -13.34
C GLN A 421 30.48 81.39 -14.30
N GLN A 422 31.72 80.96 -14.01
CA GLN A 422 32.38 79.89 -14.77
C GLN A 422 31.70 78.52 -14.64
N LEU A 423 31.11 78.20 -13.48
CA LEU A 423 30.41 76.92 -13.29
C LEU A 423 29.00 76.91 -13.89
N GLU A 424 28.35 78.07 -14.04
CA GLU A 424 27.07 78.18 -14.76
C GLU A 424 27.28 78.06 -16.27
N ASP A 425 28.37 78.61 -16.82
CA ASP A 425 28.73 78.46 -18.24
C ASP A 425 29.19 77.02 -18.61
N GLU A 426 29.60 76.19 -17.64
CA GLU A 426 29.95 74.77 -17.86
C GLU A 426 28.75 73.80 -17.70
N ALA A 427 27.60 74.27 -17.22
CA ALA A 427 26.42 73.45 -16.96
C ALA A 427 25.29 73.58 -18.00
N GLU A 428 25.40 74.53 -18.93
CA GLU A 428 24.67 74.54 -20.22
C GLU A 428 25.43 73.72 -21.29
#